data_AF-A0A651D3K2-F1
#
_entry.id   AF-A0A651D3K2-F1
#
_cell.length_a   1.000
_cell.length_b   1.000
_cell.length_c   1.000
_cell.angle_alpha   90.00
_cell.angle_beta   90.00
_cell.angle_gamma   90.00
#
_symmetry.space_group_name_H-M   'P 1'
#
loop_
_entity.id
_entity.type
_entity.pdbx_description
1 polymer ?
#
loop_
_entity_poly.entity_id
_entity_poly.type
_entity_poly.pdbx_seq_one_letter_code
_entity_poly.pdbx_strand_id
1 'polypeptide(L)'
;MPISVFDLFKIGVGPSSSHTVGPMQAAFKYVTTLRENGLLNEVGHLEVHLYGSLSATGIGHATDNAIIMGLMGERPSTIDPSIIEPAIQALKESQSLQLDRQKEVTF
;
A
#
# COMPACT_ATOMS: atom_id res chain seq x y z
N MET A 1 -21.01 -19.97 3.64
CA MET A 1 -20.63 -18.58 3.96
C MET A 1 -21.69 -17.66 3.40
N PRO A 2 -22.31 -16.79 4.21
CA PRO A 2 -23.21 -15.77 3.67
C PRO A 2 -22.41 -14.76 2.84
N ILE A 3 -23.00 -14.25 1.75
CA ILE A 3 -22.44 -13.17 0.92
C ILE A 3 -23.31 -11.94 1.13
N SER A 4 -22.71 -10.81 1.50
CA SER A 4 -23.40 -9.53 1.69
C SER A 4 -23.35 -8.65 0.43
N VAL A 5 -24.29 -7.73 0.28
CA VAL A 5 -24.21 -6.67 -0.75
C VAL A 5 -22.95 -5.82 -0.59
N PHE A 6 -22.48 -5.64 0.65
CA PHE A 6 -21.24 -4.93 0.95
C PHE A 6 -19.98 -5.74 0.58
N ASP A 7 -20.11 -7.04 0.33
CA ASP A 7 -19.01 -7.84 -0.21
C ASP A 7 -18.82 -7.63 -1.71
N LEU A 8 -19.92 -7.34 -2.41
CA LEU A 8 -19.97 -7.12 -3.85
C LEU A 8 -19.63 -5.67 -4.22
N PHE A 9 -20.09 -4.70 -3.44
CA PHE A 9 -19.89 -3.27 -3.71
C PHE A 9 -19.03 -2.64 -2.62
N LYS A 10 -17.75 -2.43 -2.93
CA LYS A 10 -16.76 -1.83 -2.03
C LYS A 10 -16.19 -0.56 -2.64
N ILE A 11 -16.08 0.48 -1.83
CA ILE A 11 -15.33 1.69 -2.17
C ILE A 11 -13.84 1.34 -2.20
N GLY A 12 -13.14 1.77 -3.25
CA GLY A 12 -11.73 1.54 -3.42
C GLY A 12 -11.12 2.53 -4.41
N VAL A 13 -9.82 2.40 -4.62
CA VAL A 13 -9.05 3.16 -5.61
C VAL A 13 -8.77 2.28 -6.84
N GLY A 14 -8.92 2.86 -8.03
CA GLY A 14 -8.63 2.19 -9.30
C GLY A 14 -7.12 2.06 -9.58
N PRO A 15 -6.73 1.30 -10.62
CA PRO A 15 -7.60 0.74 -11.66
C PRO A 15 -8.13 -0.68 -11.38
N SER A 16 -7.60 -1.42 -10.39
CA SER A 16 -7.92 -2.84 -10.21
C SER A 16 -8.21 -3.23 -8.77
N SER A 17 -9.29 -3.99 -8.56
CA SER A 17 -9.57 -4.54 -7.23
C SER A 17 -8.52 -5.58 -6.79
N SER A 18 -8.04 -6.43 -7.71
CA SER A 18 -7.09 -7.50 -7.39
C SER A 18 -5.64 -7.03 -7.34
N HIS A 19 -5.28 -6.05 -8.17
CA HIS A 19 -3.90 -5.60 -8.33
C HIS A 19 -3.64 -4.21 -7.71
N THR A 20 -4.66 -3.49 -7.26
CA THR A 20 -4.51 -2.19 -6.58
C THR A 20 -5.09 -2.24 -5.17
N VAL A 21 -6.39 -2.51 -5.03
CA VAL A 21 -7.08 -2.51 -3.72
C VAL A 21 -6.52 -3.59 -2.80
N GLY A 22 -6.40 -4.84 -3.29
CA GLY A 22 -5.85 -5.95 -2.52
C GLY A 22 -4.43 -5.70 -1.98
N PRO A 23 -3.45 -5.38 -2.84
CA PRO A 23 -2.08 -5.08 -2.42
C PRO A 23 -1.98 -3.89 -1.44
N MET A 24 -2.73 -2.81 -1.67
CA MET A 24 -2.76 -1.67 -0.74
C MET A 24 -3.30 -2.06 0.63
N GLN A 25 -4.36 -2.86 0.69
CA GLN A 25 -4.88 -3.38 1.97
C GLN A 25 -3.87 -4.29 2.67
N ALA A 26 -3.14 -5.12 1.93
CA ALA A 26 -2.12 -5.99 2.50
C ALA A 26 -0.98 -5.17 3.12
N ALA A 27 -0.48 -4.16 2.42
CA ALA A 27 0.54 -3.24 2.92
C ALA A 27 0.07 -2.45 4.16
N PHE A 28 -1.16 -1.91 4.12
CA PHE A 28 -1.77 -1.21 5.26
C PHE A 28 -1.88 -2.11 6.51
N LYS A 29 -2.30 -3.37 6.32
CA LYS A 29 -2.38 -4.35 7.41
C LYS A 29 -1.00 -4.68 7.98
N TYR A 30 0.02 -4.81 7.12
CA TYR A 30 1.38 -5.07 7.54
C TYR A 30 1.91 -3.95 8.43
N VAL A 31 1.81 -2.69 8.00
CA VAL A 31 2.31 -1.57 8.79
C VAL A 31 1.51 -1.35 10.09
N THR A 32 0.19 -1.59 10.04
CA THR A 32 -0.65 -1.59 11.25
C THR A 32 -0.21 -2.65 12.24
N THR A 33 0.12 -3.85 11.77
CA THR A 33 0.62 -4.95 12.61
C THR A 33 1.96 -4.58 13.26
N LEU A 34 2.87 -3.93 12.52
CA LEU A 34 4.14 -3.44 13.08
C LEU A 34 3.90 -2.41 14.20
N ARG A 35 3.01 -1.44 13.97
CA ARG A 35 2.64 -0.42 14.95
C ARG A 35 2.03 -1.06 16.21
N GLU A 36 1.06 -1.96 16.04
CA GLU A 36 0.35 -2.61 17.15
C GLU A 36 1.28 -3.47 18.01
N ASN A 37 2.32 -4.04 17.43
CA ASN A 37 3.34 -4.81 18.16
C ASN A 37 4.51 -3.94 18.67
N GLY A 38 4.49 -2.62 18.46
CA GLY A 38 5.57 -1.72 18.88
C GLY A 38 6.87 -1.84 18.07
N LEU A 39 6.85 -2.58 16.94
CA LEU A 39 8.03 -2.89 16.13
C LEU A 39 8.33 -1.84 15.05
N LEU A 40 7.44 -0.87 14.83
CA LEU A 40 7.58 0.14 13.78
C LEU A 40 8.94 0.87 13.85
N ASN A 41 9.35 1.24 15.07
CA ASN A 41 10.60 1.96 15.31
C ASN A 41 11.86 1.11 15.12
N GLU A 42 11.73 -0.20 14.99
CA GLU A 42 12.86 -1.13 14.78
C GLU A 42 13.13 -1.41 13.29
N VAL A 43 12.20 -1.07 12.40
CA VAL A 43 12.33 -1.33 10.95
C VAL A 43 13.47 -0.51 10.34
N GLY A 44 14.60 -1.13 9.99
CA GLY A 44 15.73 -0.43 9.34
C GLY A 44 15.63 -0.38 7.81
N HIS A 45 14.98 -1.37 7.21
CA HIS A 45 14.88 -1.57 5.77
C HIS A 45 13.59 -2.32 5.44
N LEU A 46 13.02 -2.10 4.26
CA LEU A 46 11.84 -2.81 3.78
C LEU A 46 12.05 -3.28 2.34
N GLU A 47 11.68 -4.52 2.07
CA GLU A 47 11.60 -5.06 0.71
C GLU A 47 10.22 -5.65 0.49
N VAL A 48 9.67 -5.40 -0.71
CA VAL A 48 8.42 -6.01 -1.14
C VAL A 48 8.66 -6.80 -2.41
N HIS A 49 8.43 -8.10 -2.32
CA HIS A 49 8.57 -9.03 -3.43
C HIS A 49 7.20 -9.39 -3.99
N LEU A 50 7.01 -9.17 -5.30
CA LEU A 50 5.78 -9.54 -6.02
C LEU A 50 6.00 -10.87 -6.76
N TYR A 51 4.99 -11.75 -6.72
CA TYR A 51 5.06 -13.07 -7.32
C TYR A 51 3.90 -13.34 -8.28
N GLY A 52 4.13 -14.23 -9.26
CA GLY A 52 3.11 -14.74 -10.16
C GLY A 52 2.45 -13.66 -11.03
N SER A 53 1.11 -13.70 -11.11
CA SER A 53 0.34 -12.73 -11.92
C SER A 53 0.48 -11.29 -11.43
N LEU A 54 0.73 -11.11 -10.13
CA LEU A 54 0.87 -9.81 -9.49
C LEU A 54 2.13 -9.09 -9.95
N SER A 55 3.26 -9.81 -10.07
CA SER A 55 4.48 -9.23 -10.65
C SER A 55 4.39 -9.08 -12.17
N ALA A 56 3.75 -10.03 -12.86
CA ALA A 56 3.64 -10.01 -14.32
C ALA A 56 2.88 -8.79 -14.87
N THR A 57 1.92 -8.24 -14.11
CA THR A 57 1.06 -7.14 -14.56
C THR A 57 1.08 -5.92 -13.63
N GLY A 58 1.94 -5.93 -12.61
CA GLY A 58 1.89 -4.95 -11.52
C GLY A 58 2.08 -3.51 -11.96
N ILE A 59 3.00 -3.24 -12.90
CA ILE A 59 3.26 -1.89 -13.42
C ILE A 59 2.01 -1.32 -14.12
N GLY A 60 1.35 -2.11 -14.97
CA GLY A 60 0.13 -1.69 -15.68
C GLY A 60 -1.08 -1.46 -14.78
N HIS A 61 -1.05 -1.97 -13.55
CA HIS A 61 -2.11 -1.81 -12.55
C HIS A 61 -1.71 -0.91 -11.37
N ALA A 62 -0.55 -0.26 -11.45
CA ALA A 62 0.02 0.56 -10.38
C ALA A 62 0.10 -0.16 -9.02
N THR A 63 0.41 -1.46 -9.04
CA THR A 63 0.49 -2.29 -7.83
C THR A 63 1.59 -1.82 -6.89
N ASP A 64 2.71 -1.37 -7.45
CA ASP A 64 3.81 -0.73 -6.74
C ASP A 64 3.35 0.50 -5.95
N ASN A 65 2.67 1.45 -6.63
CA ASN A 65 2.13 2.64 -6.01
C ASN A 65 1.12 2.29 -4.91
N ALA A 66 0.24 1.33 -5.18
CA ALA A 66 -0.75 0.86 -4.22
C ALA A 66 -0.11 0.32 -2.93
N ILE A 67 0.96 -0.46 -3.07
CA ILE A 67 1.72 -0.99 -1.94
C ILE A 67 2.41 0.14 -1.17
N ILE A 68 3.09 1.05 -1.88
CA ILE A 68 3.79 2.18 -1.25
C ILE A 68 2.81 3.03 -0.43
N MET A 69 1.66 3.40 -1.00
CA MET A 69 0.65 4.17 -0.27
C MET A 69 0.12 3.39 0.94
N GLY A 70 -0.11 2.09 0.81
CA GLY A 70 -0.50 1.23 1.94
C GLY A 70 0.56 1.18 3.05
N LEU A 71 1.85 1.12 2.70
CA LEU A 71 2.95 1.18 3.67
C LEU A 71 3.06 2.56 4.34
N MET A 72 2.74 3.63 3.61
CA MET A 72 2.58 4.97 4.18
C MET A 72 1.33 5.12 5.07
N GLY A 73 0.56 4.05 5.30
CA GLY A 73 -0.61 4.07 6.18
C GLY A 73 -1.91 4.49 5.50
N GLU A 74 -1.95 4.61 4.17
CA GLU A 74 -3.19 4.89 3.45
C GLU A 74 -4.09 3.65 3.28
N ARG A 75 -5.39 3.90 3.12
CA ARG A 75 -6.38 2.85 2.85
C ARG A 75 -7.09 3.10 1.52
N PRO A 76 -7.34 2.06 0.70
CA PRO A 76 -7.94 2.26 -0.62
C PRO A 76 -9.36 2.83 -0.56
N SER A 77 -10.09 2.62 0.53
CA SER A 77 -11.46 3.10 0.70
C SER A 77 -11.55 4.59 1.08
N THR A 78 -10.45 5.20 1.52
CA THR A 78 -10.44 6.57 2.07
C THR A 78 -9.33 7.45 1.54
N ILE A 79 -8.37 6.90 0.78
CA ILE A 79 -7.29 7.66 0.17
C ILE A 79 -7.83 8.72 -0.78
N ASP A 80 -7.25 9.91 -0.74
CA ASP A 80 -7.40 10.91 -1.79
C ASP A 80 -6.52 10.52 -2.99
N PRO A 81 -7.08 10.20 -4.17
CA PRO A 81 -6.27 9.79 -5.31
C PRO A 81 -5.25 10.86 -5.76
N SER A 82 -5.50 12.14 -5.46
CA SER A 82 -4.61 13.24 -5.85
C SER A 82 -3.26 13.22 -5.12
N ILE A 83 -3.15 12.55 -3.97
CA ILE A 83 -1.90 12.48 -3.21
C ILE A 83 -0.95 11.39 -3.71
N ILE A 84 -1.42 10.44 -4.54
CA ILE A 84 -0.65 9.27 -4.94
C ILE A 84 0.57 9.70 -5.76
N GLU A 85 0.38 10.37 -6.88
CA GLU A 85 1.48 10.75 -7.78
C GLU A 85 2.53 11.65 -7.09
N PRO A 86 2.14 12.72 -6.34
CA PRO A 86 3.10 13.51 -5.58
C PRO A 86 3.89 12.71 -4.54
N ALA A 87 3.24 11.79 -3.82
CA ALA A 87 3.92 10.97 -2.80
C ALA A 87 4.93 10.00 -3.43
N ILE A 88 4.58 9.39 -4.56
CA ILE A 88 5.49 8.50 -5.30
C ILE A 88 6.69 9.29 -5.85
N GLN A 89 6.47 10.50 -6.36
CA GLN A 89 7.56 11.35 -6.83
C GLN A 89 8.52 11.73 -5.70
N ALA A 90 7.98 12.14 -4.55
CA ALA A 90 8.78 12.48 -3.37
C ALA A 90 9.60 11.27 -2.87
N LEU A 91 9.03 10.07 -2.88
CA LEU A 91 9.76 8.84 -2.51
C LEU A 91 10.92 8.57 -3.48
N LYS A 92 10.70 8.69 -4.78
CA LYS A 92 11.75 8.46 -5.79
C LYS A 92 12.90 9.45 -5.67
N GLU A 93 12.62 10.70 -5.33
CA GLU A 93 13.62 11.75 -5.14
C GLU A 93 14.41 11.58 -3.84
N SER A 94 13.75 11.18 -2.76
CA SER A 94 14.37 11.03 -1.44
C SER A 94 14.98 9.66 -1.18
N GLN A 95 14.64 8.63 -1.98
CA GLN A 95 14.96 7.22 -1.74
C GLN A 95 14.54 6.74 -0.35
N SER A 96 13.41 7.28 0.10
CA SER A 96 12.98 7.19 1.48
C SER A 96 11.46 7.12 1.58
N LEU A 97 10.98 6.19 2.41
CA LEU A 97 9.57 5.92 2.65
C LEU A 97 9.18 6.43 4.04
N GLN A 98 8.12 7.23 4.09
CA GLN A 98 7.46 7.65 5.33
C GLN A 98 6.51 6.54 5.83
N LEU A 99 7.09 5.49 6.41
CA LEU A 99 6.38 4.31 6.93
C LEU A 99 5.38 4.70 8.02
N ASP A 100 4.11 4.34 7.81
CA ASP A 100 2.95 4.74 8.63
C ASP A 100 2.83 6.26 8.88
N ARG A 101 3.53 7.09 8.09
CA ARG A 101 3.76 8.52 8.36
C ARG A 101 4.39 8.85 9.71
N GLN A 102 5.07 7.88 10.33
CA GLN A 102 5.68 8.03 11.64
C GLN A 102 7.19 7.88 11.59
N LYS A 103 7.68 7.07 10.65
CA LYS A 103 9.09 6.74 10.57
C LYS A 103 9.59 6.82 9.14
N GLU A 104 10.73 7.45 8.99
CA GLU A 104 11.49 7.41 7.75
C GLU A 104 12.34 6.14 7.67
N VAL A 105 12.25 5.43 6.54
CA VAL A 105 13.03 4.22 6.24
C VAL A 105 13.55 4.28 4.83
N THR A 106 14.82 3.88 4.65
CA THR A 106 15.41 3.72 3.32
C THR A 106 14.62 2.68 2.53
N PHE A 107 14.32 3.00 1.27
CA PHE A 107 13.47 2.21 0.38
C PHE A 107 14.03 2.18 -1.05
#